data_AF-A0A8F1SB99-F1
#
_entry.id   AF-A0A8F1SB99-F1
#
_cell.length_a   1.000
_cell.length_b   1.000
_cell.length_c   1.000
_cell.angle_alpha   90.00
_cell.angle_beta   90.00
_cell.angle_gamma   90.00
#
_symmetry.space_group_name_H-M   'P 1'
#
loop_
_entity.id
_entity.type
_entity.pdbx_description
1 polymer ?
#
loop_
_entity_poly.entity_id
_entity_poly.type
_entity_poly.pdbx_seq_one_letter_code
_entity_poly.pdbx_strand_id
1 'polypeptide(L)' 'MTIEPRRGNRRPWFHRLPNTKSVVVYAGMPNYGLEKISNYIESNKT' A
#
# COMPACT_ATOMS: atom_id res chain seq x y z
N MET A 1 -0.02 -5.12 6.78
CA MET A 1 -0.98 -4.12 7.33
C MET A 1 -0.47 -3.66 8.67
N THR A 2 -0.80 -2.44 9.08
CA THR A 2 -0.52 -1.95 10.44
C THR A 2 -1.83 -1.75 11.20
N ILE A 3 -1.77 -1.72 12.54
CA ILE A 3 -2.94 -1.44 13.38
C ILE A 3 -3.49 -0.06 13.00
N GLU A 4 -2.65 0.95 13.10
CA GLU A 4 -2.98 2.33 12.75
C GLU A 4 -2.82 2.61 11.25
N PRO A 5 -3.60 3.54 10.68
CA PRO A 5 -3.40 4.03 9.32
C PRO A 5 -2.03 4.68 9.14
N ARG A 6 -1.39 4.46 7.99
CA ARG A 6 -0.12 5.10 7.63
C ARG A 6 -0.22 5.75 6.26
N ARG A 7 0.20 7.01 6.15
CA ARG A 7 0.25 7.75 4.88
C ARG A 7 1.35 7.27 3.92
N GLY A 8 2.41 6.67 4.46
CA GLY A 8 3.61 6.33 3.70
C GLY A 8 4.50 7.54 3.40
N ASN A 9 5.46 7.34 2.50
CA ASN A 9 6.44 8.37 2.10
C ASN A 9 5.80 9.46 1.23
N ARG A 10 6.52 10.56 0.95
CA ARG A 10 6.07 11.56 -0.03
C ARG A 10 6.05 10.95 -1.44
N ARG A 11 5.05 11.32 -2.26
CA ARG A 11 4.90 10.85 -3.64
C ARG A 11 5.85 11.61 -4.59
N PRO A 12 6.26 11.00 -5.73
CA PRO A 12 5.78 9.74 -6.33
C PRO A 12 6.54 8.49 -5.83
N TRP A 13 5.86 7.37 -5.55
CA TRP A 13 6.49 6.16 -4.97
C TRP A 13 7.11 5.16 -5.95
N PHE A 14 6.69 5.22 -7.21
CA PHE A 14 7.00 4.21 -8.21
C PHE A 14 7.90 4.80 -9.28
N HIS A 15 9.05 4.17 -9.50
CA HIS A 15 9.98 4.54 -10.56
C HIS A 15 10.23 3.33 -11.45
N ARG A 16 9.92 3.43 -12.75
CA ARG A 16 10.22 2.38 -13.73
C ARG A 16 11.68 2.46 -14.15
N LEU A 17 12.35 1.32 -14.25
CA LEU A 17 13.68 1.17 -14.82
C LEU A 17 13.55 0.52 -16.21
N PRO A 18 13.54 1.31 -17.30
CA PRO A 18 13.15 0.82 -18.63
C PRO A 18 14.10 -0.25 -19.17
N ASN A 19 15.40 -0.14 -18.87
CA ASN A 19 16.43 -1.03 -19.41
C ASN A 19 16.43 -2.43 -18.76
N THR A 20 15.82 -2.57 -17.58
CA THR A 20 15.82 -3.83 -16.81
C THR A 20 14.41 -4.43 -16.67
N LYS A 21 13.39 -3.78 -17.24
CA LYS A 21 11.97 -4.11 -17.03
C LYS A 21 11.58 -4.15 -15.54
N SER A 22 12.28 -3.40 -14.68
CA SER A 22 12.07 -3.39 -13.23
C SER A 22 11.31 -2.16 -12.76
N VAL A 23 10.82 -2.20 -11.51
CA VAL A 23 10.19 -1.06 -10.82
C VAL A 23 10.78 -0.92 -9.43
N VAL A 24 11.23 0.28 -9.09
CA VAL A 24 11.62 0.64 -7.72
C VAL A 24 10.39 1.18 -6.99
N VAL A 25 10.15 0.67 -5.79
CA VAL A 25 9.02 1.06 -4.93
C VAL A 25 9.54 1.51 -3.57
N TYR A 26 9.26 2.76 -3.18
CA TYR A 26 9.62 3.29 -1.86
C TYR A 26 8.40 3.86 -1.13
N ALA A 27 7.27 3.15 -1.16
CA ALA A 27 6.00 3.69 -0.68
C ALA A 27 5.95 3.95 0.84
N GLY A 28 6.76 3.27 1.65
CA GLY A 28 6.78 3.45 3.11
C GLY A 28 5.58 2.82 3.83
N MET A 29 5.09 1.66 3.36
CA MET A 29 3.95 0.93 3.95
C MET A 29 2.65 1.76 4.09
N PRO A 30 2.21 2.48 3.04
CA PRO A 30 0.96 3.22 3.09
C PRO A 30 -0.22 2.24 3.18
N ASN A 31 -1.09 2.41 4.17
CA ASN A 31 -2.26 1.55 4.36
C ASN A 31 -3.32 2.24 5.23
N TYR A 32 -4.54 1.72 5.19
CA TYR A 32 -5.69 2.31 5.89
C TYR A 32 -5.87 1.84 7.35
N GLY A 33 -4.95 1.04 7.89
CA GLY A 33 -5.11 0.43 9.22
C GLY A 33 -5.99 -0.82 9.22
N LEU A 34 -5.98 -1.55 10.34
CA LEU A 34 -6.74 -2.80 10.50
C LEU A 34 -8.25 -2.57 10.50
N GLU A 35 -8.73 -1.57 11.22
CA GLU A 35 -10.16 -1.26 11.37
C GLU A 35 -10.88 -1.18 10.01
N LYS A 36 -10.35 -0.39 9.08
CA LYS A 36 -10.97 -0.19 7.76
C LYS A 36 -10.91 -1.42 6.86
N ILE A 37 -9.89 -2.27 7.03
CA ILE A 37 -9.69 -3.44 6.16
C ILE A 37 -10.48 -4.65 6.68
N SER A 38 -10.65 -4.80 7.99
CA SER A 38 -11.51 -5.84 8.57
C SER A 38 -12.94 -5.76 8.03
N ASN A 39 -13.51 -4.54 7.98
CA ASN A 39 -14.84 -4.30 7.41
C ASN A 39 -14.93 -4.73 5.94
N TYR A 40 -13.87 -4.50 5.15
CA TYR A 40 -13.82 -4.91 3.75
C TYR A 40 -13.70 -6.43 3.60
N ILE A 41 -12.94 -7.10 4.47
CA ILE A 41 -12.84 -8.57 4.43
C ILE A 41 -14.19 -9.20 4.74
N GLU A 42 -14.91 -8.70 5.75
CA GLU A 42 -16.23 -9.21 6.11
C GLU A 42 -17.26 -9.00 4.99
N SER A 43 -17.23 -7.86 4.31
CA SER A 43 -18.16 -7.58 3.20
C SER A 43 -17.91 -8.42 1.94
N ASN A 44 -16.72 -9.00 1.77
CA ASN A 44 -16.33 -9.78 0.59
C ASN A 44 -16.24 -11.29 0.86
N LYS A 45 -16.76 -11.77 2.02
CA LYS A 45 -16.84 -13.21 2.35
C LYS A 45 -18.02 -13.95 1.70
N THR A 46 -18.80 -13.28 0.86
CA THR A 46 -19.88 -13.87 0.04
C THR A 46 -19.35 -14.62 -1.16
#